data_AF-A0A0L6UX87-F1
#
_entry.id   AF-A0A0L6UX87-F1
#
_cell.length_a   1.000
_cell.length_b   1.000
_cell.length_c   1.000
_cell.angle_alpha   90.00
_cell.angle_beta   90.00
_cell.angle_gamma   90.00
#
_symmetry.space_group_name_H-M   'P 1'
#
loop_
_entity.id
_entity.type
_entity.pdbx_description
1 polymer ?
#
loop_
_entity_poly.entity_id
_entity_poly.type
_entity_poly.pdbx_seq_one_letter_code
_entity_poly.pdbx_strand_id
1 'polypeptide(L)'
;MSSSATYYPLPACESQIPLNSILSTPHQNPTKFHSHPSRSRLKFFLIRIFIPLISLLTLLILILIIPSNPSFKQCQDGSCLKWDKVHHLAQNWGLGLNKLSSNPGPIRSKLNILHLVDRDTAQVLMDRWLLHSHDAFVARSDLISSAILWGPDFDGWKKELSLTQNIAHRFGSTHHFDAVLVYFNNDQVKFLHIDTKPWFAQVKELSQQGNGVVIIDRPHEMRDMRKAEFYSLANVSLVLAPYAYELFDYRAQFSSQALLVHQPHFIDKKIFYHPVGDPRPEDIIIAGDLGAFYPFRARLADMIRNKTLPGWIRGHPGYEDIKSADQRNKKITAEIQEQQLVDFGNDFGRAKICLVTDSRWGYSVQKYVEAAAAGCLIAGNIPLDRQKMFEKVIVPLSNKDPDDKIIKTLDWWLKHDQERISKAQAAQDWILNSFSMDKYAEDVWKMIWLVKEGQRGMILPYEFNFLPKDLPEDG
;
A
#
# COMPACT_ATOMS: atom_id res chain seq x y z
N MET A 1 41.08 -14.02 -24.89
CA MET A 1 40.80 -15.17 -24.00
C MET A 1 40.14 -14.63 -22.74
N SER A 2 38.81 -14.53 -22.74
CA SER A 2 38.01 -14.12 -21.57
C SER A 2 37.28 -15.35 -21.04
N SER A 3 37.62 -15.76 -19.82
CA SER A 3 36.97 -16.88 -19.14
C SER A 3 35.56 -16.47 -18.70
N SER A 4 34.55 -17.09 -19.29
CA SER A 4 33.18 -17.08 -18.77
C SER A 4 33.12 -17.97 -17.53
N ALA A 5 32.84 -17.38 -16.37
CA ALA A 5 32.51 -18.14 -15.17
C ALA A 5 31.08 -18.66 -15.31
N THR A 6 30.93 -19.96 -15.58
CA THR A 6 29.66 -20.66 -15.57
C THR A 6 29.26 -20.91 -14.11
N TYR A 7 28.21 -20.26 -13.63
CA TYR A 7 27.66 -20.48 -12.30
C TYR A 7 26.62 -21.60 -12.36
N TYR A 8 26.81 -22.65 -11.55
CA TYR A 8 25.86 -23.74 -11.38
C TYR A 8 25.02 -23.49 -10.12
N PRO A 9 23.67 -23.59 -10.18
CA PRO A 9 22.83 -23.45 -9.00
C PRO A 9 23.00 -24.65 -8.05
N LEU A 10 23.14 -24.37 -6.76
CA LEU A 10 23.13 -25.37 -5.68
C LEU A 10 21.69 -25.90 -5.46
N PRO A 11 21.54 -27.19 -5.11
CA PRO A 11 20.22 -27.78 -4.89
C PRO A 11 19.55 -27.23 -3.63
N ALA A 12 18.24 -27.00 -3.72
CA ALA A 12 17.39 -26.58 -2.62
C ALA A 12 17.41 -27.64 -1.49
N CYS A 13 17.82 -27.24 -0.30
CA CYS A 13 17.77 -28.08 0.89
C CYS A 13 16.40 -27.89 1.56
N GLU A 14 15.57 -28.93 1.55
CA GLU A 14 14.31 -28.98 2.29
C GLU A 14 14.60 -29.01 3.80
N SER A 15 14.30 -27.93 4.51
CA SER A 15 14.33 -27.92 5.98
C SER A 15 13.02 -28.49 6.53
N GLN A 16 13.02 -29.76 6.92
CA GLN A 16 11.95 -30.34 7.74
C GLN A 16 12.17 -29.94 9.21
N ILE A 17 11.21 -29.21 9.79
CA ILE A 17 11.14 -28.93 11.23
C ILE A 17 10.18 -29.95 11.87
N PRO A 18 10.54 -30.63 12.97
CA PRO A 18 9.68 -31.63 13.60
C PRO A 18 8.57 -30.98 14.45
N LEU A 19 7.35 -31.51 14.30
CA LEU A 19 6.19 -31.20 15.15
C LEU A 19 6.38 -31.79 16.55
N ASN A 20 6.40 -30.94 17.58
CA ASN A 20 6.27 -31.39 18.97
C ASN A 20 4.82 -31.28 19.44
N SER A 21 4.30 -32.39 19.93
CA SER A 21 2.97 -32.60 20.49
C SER A 21 2.79 -31.90 21.85
N ILE A 22 1.74 -31.08 21.98
CA ILE A 22 1.32 -30.50 23.27
C ILE A 22 0.31 -31.42 23.94
N LEU A 23 0.62 -31.81 25.18
CA LEU A 23 -0.21 -32.59 26.09
C LEU A 23 -1.47 -31.83 26.55
N SER A 24 -2.59 -32.55 26.60
CA SER A 24 -3.88 -32.13 27.13
C SER A 24 -3.95 -32.29 28.66
N THR A 25 -4.46 -31.27 29.35
CA THR A 25 -4.80 -31.30 30.78
C THR A 25 -6.28 -31.66 31.01
N PRO A 26 -6.63 -32.31 32.14
CA PRO A 26 -7.94 -32.96 32.32
C PRO A 26 -9.03 -32.02 32.87
N HIS A 27 -10.25 -32.27 32.41
CA HIS A 27 -11.50 -31.67 32.88
C HIS A 27 -11.77 -31.93 34.37
N GLN A 28 -12.05 -30.87 35.13
CA GLN A 28 -12.71 -30.95 36.44
C GLN A 28 -14.20 -30.62 36.31
N ASN A 29 -15.03 -31.47 36.91
CA ASN A 29 -16.49 -31.32 37.02
C ASN A 29 -16.87 -30.22 38.02
N PRO A 30 -17.88 -29.37 37.75
CA PRO A 30 -18.37 -28.40 38.72
C PRO A 30 -19.46 -29.00 39.62
N THR A 31 -19.27 -28.81 40.93
CA THR A 31 -20.24 -29.06 42.00
C THR A 31 -21.44 -28.10 41.94
N LYS A 32 -22.65 -28.64 42.08
CA LYS A 32 -23.92 -27.92 42.19
C LYS A 32 -23.96 -27.07 43.47
N PHE A 33 -24.12 -25.76 43.33
CA PHE A 33 -24.53 -24.86 44.41
C PHE A 33 -26.01 -24.48 44.26
N HIS A 34 -26.80 -24.78 45.28
CA HIS A 34 -28.15 -24.23 45.46
C HIS A 34 -28.04 -22.85 46.13
N SER A 35 -28.55 -21.81 45.48
CA SER A 35 -28.74 -20.50 46.11
C SER A 35 -30.16 -19.96 45.83
N HIS A 36 -30.92 -19.74 46.90
CA HIS A 36 -32.20 -19.04 46.86
C HIS A 36 -32.03 -17.57 46.42
N PRO A 37 -33.01 -17.00 45.68
CA PRO A 37 -32.94 -15.62 45.22
C PRO A 37 -33.16 -14.65 46.38
N SER A 38 -32.14 -13.86 46.71
CA SER A 38 -32.27 -12.76 47.67
C SER A 38 -33.02 -11.57 47.03
N ARG A 39 -33.79 -10.86 47.86
CA ARG A 39 -34.62 -9.69 47.50
C ARG A 39 -33.87 -8.53 46.79
N SER A 40 -32.54 -8.59 46.62
CA SER A 40 -31.77 -7.57 45.92
C SER A 40 -31.89 -7.66 44.38
N ARG A 41 -32.18 -8.84 43.81
CA ARG A 41 -32.25 -9.00 42.34
C ARG A 41 -33.46 -8.30 41.70
N LEU A 42 -34.57 -8.15 42.41
CA LEU A 42 -35.76 -7.48 41.89
C LEU A 42 -35.53 -5.97 41.67
N LYS A 43 -34.74 -5.33 42.55
CA LYS A 43 -34.37 -3.91 42.40
C LYS A 43 -33.48 -3.69 41.17
N PHE A 44 -32.51 -4.58 40.93
CA PHE A 44 -31.65 -4.50 39.75
C PHE A 44 -32.38 -4.84 38.44
N PHE A 45 -33.38 -5.73 38.49
CA PHE A 45 -34.21 -6.05 37.34
C PHE A 45 -35.10 -4.88 36.92
N LEU A 46 -35.75 -4.21 37.87
CA LEU A 46 -36.55 -3.02 37.59
C LEU A 46 -35.68 -1.88 37.02
N ILE A 47 -34.49 -1.64 37.59
CA ILE A 47 -33.56 -0.64 37.05
C ILE A 47 -33.13 -0.98 35.60
N ARG A 48 -32.85 -2.26 35.31
CA ARG A 48 -32.46 -2.70 33.96
C ARG A 48 -33.58 -2.62 32.93
N ILE A 49 -34.84 -2.62 33.33
CA ILE A 49 -35.97 -2.49 32.39
C ILE A 49 -36.38 -1.03 32.25
N PHE A 50 -36.47 -0.28 33.36
CA PHE A 50 -36.99 1.08 33.34
C PHE A 50 -36.01 2.08 32.74
N ILE A 51 -34.69 1.92 32.92
CA ILE A 51 -33.71 2.84 32.32
C ILE A 51 -33.77 2.80 30.78
N PRO A 52 -33.69 1.64 30.10
CA PRO A 52 -33.82 1.58 28.65
C PRO A 52 -35.18 2.09 28.15
N LEU A 53 -36.27 1.83 28.88
CA LEU A 53 -37.60 2.29 28.49
C LEU A 53 -37.72 3.82 28.57
N ILE A 54 -37.17 4.42 29.63
CA ILE A 54 -37.11 5.87 29.78
C ILE A 54 -36.25 6.46 28.68
N SER A 55 -35.05 5.92 28.42
CA SER A 55 -34.17 6.37 27.33
C SER A 55 -34.83 6.27 25.95
N LEU A 56 -35.55 5.18 25.67
CA LEU A 56 -36.30 5.01 24.43
C LEU A 56 -37.45 6.02 24.32
N LEU A 57 -38.18 6.27 25.40
CA LEU A 57 -39.24 7.27 25.45
C LEU A 57 -38.68 8.68 25.26
N THR A 58 -37.52 8.98 25.86
CA THR A 58 -36.86 10.28 25.68
C THR A 58 -36.42 10.47 24.22
N LEU A 59 -35.87 9.43 23.59
CA LEU A 59 -35.49 9.44 22.17
C LEU A 59 -36.71 9.66 21.27
N LEU A 60 -37.82 8.98 21.54
CA LEU A 60 -39.09 9.15 20.81
C LEU A 60 -39.66 10.56 20.96
N ILE A 61 -39.63 11.11 22.18
CA ILE A 61 -40.05 12.50 22.43
C ILE A 61 -39.14 13.48 21.70
N LEU A 62 -37.82 13.26 21.69
CA LEU A 62 -36.87 14.05 20.91
C LEU A 62 -37.17 13.98 19.40
N ILE A 63 -37.47 12.80 18.86
CA ILE A 63 -37.87 12.62 17.45
C ILE A 63 -39.16 13.37 17.13
N LEU A 64 -40.12 13.42 18.06
CA LEU A 64 -41.42 14.08 17.87
C LEU A 64 -41.38 15.60 18.09
N ILE A 65 -40.49 16.11 18.94
CA ILE A 65 -40.34 17.55 19.22
C ILE A 65 -39.43 18.22 18.18
N ILE A 66 -38.49 17.49 17.57
CA ILE A 66 -37.73 18.02 16.44
C ILE A 66 -38.72 18.21 15.28
N PRO A 67 -38.99 19.46 14.86
CA PRO A 67 -39.93 19.71 13.77
C PRO A 67 -39.46 18.95 12.54
N SER A 68 -40.39 18.23 11.91
CA SER A 68 -40.20 17.43 10.72
C SER A 68 -39.88 18.31 9.50
N ASN A 69 -38.66 18.84 9.51
CA ASN A 69 -37.82 19.30 8.40
C ASN A 69 -36.60 19.98 9.02
N PRO A 70 -35.47 19.28 9.01
CA PRO A 70 -34.55 19.55 7.94
C PRO A 70 -34.44 18.30 7.09
N SER A 71 -34.72 18.46 5.79
CA SER A 71 -34.04 17.79 4.70
C SER A 71 -32.80 17.00 5.18
N PHE A 72 -32.95 15.68 5.34
CA PHE A 72 -31.84 14.73 5.47
C PHE A 72 -31.04 14.61 4.14
N LYS A 73 -31.10 15.65 3.31
CA LYS A 73 -30.36 15.84 2.06
C LYS A 73 -29.11 16.71 2.26
N GLN A 74 -28.90 17.30 3.45
CA GLN A 74 -27.83 18.29 3.68
C GLN A 74 -26.64 17.79 4.50
N CYS A 75 -26.48 16.47 4.67
CA CYS A 75 -25.20 15.82 5.04
C CYS A 75 -24.66 14.88 3.94
N GLN A 76 -25.29 14.88 2.75
CA GLN A 76 -24.69 14.28 1.53
C GLN A 76 -23.77 15.24 0.77
N ASP A 77 -23.78 16.53 1.13
CA ASP A 77 -22.93 17.56 0.51
C ASP A 77 -21.59 17.78 1.26
N GLY A 78 -21.14 16.76 1.98
CA GLY A 78 -19.72 16.59 2.30
C GLY A 78 -18.95 16.19 1.03
N SER A 79 -18.81 17.13 0.09
CA SER A 79 -17.78 17.27 -0.96
C SER A 79 -17.24 16.00 -1.65
N CYS A 80 -18.05 14.98 -1.89
CA CYS A 80 -17.65 13.93 -2.82
C CYS A 80 -17.94 14.55 -4.18
N LEU A 81 -16.93 15.21 -4.78
CA LEU A 81 -17.05 15.67 -6.15
C LEU A 81 -17.57 14.47 -6.96
N LYS A 82 -18.79 14.59 -7.48
CA LYS A 82 -19.35 13.57 -8.37
C LYS A 82 -18.31 13.26 -9.44
N TRP A 83 -18.20 11.98 -9.80
CA TRP A 83 -17.23 11.47 -10.77
C TRP A 83 -17.12 12.37 -11.99
N ASP A 84 -18.19 13.00 -12.46
CA ASP A 84 -18.17 13.91 -13.62
C ASP A 84 -17.32 15.17 -13.40
N LYS A 85 -17.26 15.74 -12.19
CA LYS A 85 -16.36 16.87 -11.86
C LYS A 85 -14.93 16.42 -11.54
N VAL A 86 -14.74 15.22 -10.98
CA VAL A 86 -13.40 14.62 -10.79
C VAL A 86 -12.82 14.23 -12.14
N HIS A 87 -13.61 13.68 -13.06
CA HIS A 87 -13.24 13.45 -14.44
C HIS A 87 -13.01 14.77 -15.15
N HIS A 88 -13.80 15.82 -14.94
CA HIS A 88 -13.50 17.11 -15.55
C HIS A 88 -12.19 17.73 -15.00
N LEU A 89 -11.86 17.55 -13.71
CA LEU A 89 -10.58 17.99 -13.12
C LEU A 89 -9.40 17.11 -13.57
N ALA A 90 -9.56 15.79 -13.57
CA ALA A 90 -8.56 14.80 -14.00
C ALA A 90 -8.36 14.77 -15.52
N GLN A 91 -9.42 14.95 -16.32
CA GLN A 91 -9.36 15.14 -17.77
C GLN A 91 -8.86 16.54 -18.12
N ASN A 92 -9.17 17.60 -17.34
CA ASN A 92 -8.50 18.88 -17.53
C ASN A 92 -7.00 18.80 -17.20
N TRP A 93 -6.55 17.84 -16.38
CA TRP A 93 -5.13 17.58 -16.16
C TRP A 93 -4.50 16.67 -17.22
N GLY A 94 -5.24 15.68 -17.74
CA GLY A 94 -4.78 14.78 -18.81
C GLY A 94 -4.85 15.38 -20.22
N LEU A 95 -5.77 16.34 -20.47
CA LEU A 95 -5.92 17.06 -21.74
C LEU A 95 -5.36 18.49 -21.67
N GLY A 96 -5.04 19.00 -20.48
CA GLY A 96 -4.43 20.32 -20.30
C GLY A 96 -3.01 20.42 -20.85
N LEU A 97 -2.25 19.33 -20.92
CA LEU A 97 -0.89 19.37 -21.47
C LEU A 97 -0.84 19.49 -23.00
N ASN A 98 -1.89 19.06 -23.71
CA ASN A 98 -1.95 19.17 -25.17
C ASN A 98 -2.86 20.31 -25.68
N LYS A 99 -3.53 21.04 -24.78
CA LYS A 99 -4.45 22.15 -25.13
C LYS A 99 -4.32 23.40 -24.27
N LEU A 100 -3.25 23.55 -23.50
CA LEU A 100 -2.87 24.86 -22.96
C LEU A 100 -2.17 25.66 -24.05
N SER A 101 -2.90 26.66 -24.55
CA SER A 101 -2.42 28.02 -24.87
C SER A 101 -0.91 28.16 -25.11
N SER A 102 -0.54 28.70 -26.27
CA SER A 102 0.82 29.12 -26.64
C SER A 102 1.45 30.19 -25.73
N ASN A 103 0.81 30.56 -24.62
CA ASN A 103 1.43 31.33 -23.55
C ASN A 103 1.90 30.37 -22.45
N PRO A 104 3.23 30.14 -22.32
CA PRO A 104 3.74 29.38 -21.19
C PRO A 104 3.34 30.11 -19.91
N GLY A 105 2.50 29.47 -19.09
CA GLY A 105 2.27 29.91 -17.72
C GLY A 105 3.60 30.02 -16.97
N PRO A 106 3.64 30.70 -15.81
CA PRO A 106 4.85 30.81 -15.02
C PRO A 106 5.44 29.41 -14.80
N ILE A 107 6.68 29.22 -15.24
CA ILE A 107 7.42 27.97 -15.06
C ILE A 107 7.46 27.70 -13.56
N ARG A 108 6.75 26.65 -13.11
CA ARG A 108 6.79 26.26 -11.70
C ARG A 108 8.23 25.91 -11.34
N SER A 109 8.68 26.38 -10.18
CA SER A 109 10.03 26.08 -9.72
C SER A 109 10.21 24.59 -9.47
N LYS A 110 11.45 24.14 -9.59
CA LYS A 110 11.82 22.80 -9.16
C LYS A 110 11.69 22.69 -7.64
N LEU A 111 11.39 21.49 -7.13
CA LEU A 111 11.18 21.25 -5.70
C LEU A 111 12.46 20.74 -5.01
N ASN A 112 12.66 21.11 -3.75
CA ASN A 112 13.58 20.44 -2.83
C ASN A 112 12.80 19.47 -1.94
N ILE A 113 13.12 18.17 -1.98
CA ILE A 113 12.41 17.12 -1.24
C ILE A 113 13.34 16.41 -0.26
N LEU A 114 12.92 16.29 0.99
CA LEU A 114 13.57 15.45 2.01
C LEU A 114 12.82 14.12 2.15
N HIS A 115 13.54 13.00 2.07
CA HIS A 115 13.08 11.67 2.49
C HIS A 115 13.58 11.47 3.90
N LEU A 116 12.69 11.69 4.87
CA LEU A 116 13.03 11.69 6.29
C LEU A 116 12.93 10.26 6.84
N VAL A 117 14.08 9.69 7.18
CA VAL A 117 14.22 8.33 7.71
C VAL A 117 15.48 8.25 8.58
N ASP A 118 15.51 7.36 9.57
CA ASP A 118 16.74 7.09 10.30
C ASP A 118 17.70 6.20 9.48
N ARG A 119 19.00 6.32 9.78
CA ARG A 119 20.05 5.63 9.02
C ARG A 119 19.90 4.11 9.06
N ASP A 120 19.56 3.56 10.22
CA ASP A 120 19.48 2.12 10.43
C ASP A 120 18.33 1.51 9.60
N THR A 121 17.16 2.14 9.61
CA THR A 121 16.03 1.78 8.74
C THR A 121 16.40 1.87 7.26
N ALA A 122 17.03 2.96 6.82
CA ALA A 122 17.43 3.13 5.43
C ALA A 122 18.42 2.05 4.97
N GLN A 123 19.33 1.62 5.84
CA GLN A 123 20.41 0.69 5.51
C GLN A 123 20.02 -0.79 5.62
N VAL A 124 18.99 -1.13 6.40
CA VAL A 124 18.74 -2.55 6.71
C VAL A 124 17.30 -2.99 6.46
N LEU A 125 16.31 -2.11 6.57
CA LEU A 125 14.91 -2.51 6.36
C LEU A 125 14.48 -2.36 4.91
N MET A 126 15.28 -1.64 4.10
CA MET A 126 15.05 -1.33 2.69
C MET A 126 13.57 -1.22 2.35
N ASP A 127 12.94 -0.16 2.85
CA ASP A 127 11.60 0.15 2.39
C ASP A 127 11.68 0.55 0.92
N ARG A 128 11.40 -0.43 0.05
CA ARG A 128 11.50 -0.27 -1.41
C ARG A 128 10.75 0.93 -1.90
N TRP A 129 9.60 1.23 -1.29
CA TRP A 129 8.79 2.36 -1.69
C TRP A 129 9.48 3.67 -1.38
N LEU A 130 10.02 3.82 -0.16
CA LEU A 130 10.77 5.01 0.20
C LEU A 130 12.01 5.17 -0.67
N LEU A 131 12.85 4.13 -0.78
CA LEU A 131 14.13 4.21 -1.48
C LEU A 131 13.97 4.34 -3.00
N HIS A 132 13.09 3.56 -3.62
CA HIS A 132 12.82 3.74 -5.04
C HIS A 132 12.12 5.09 -5.29
N SER A 133 11.27 5.58 -4.39
CA SER A 133 10.73 6.95 -4.55
C SER A 133 11.84 8.02 -4.54
N HIS A 134 12.85 7.85 -3.69
CA HIS A 134 14.02 8.72 -3.67
C HIS A 134 14.76 8.70 -5.01
N ASP A 135 15.06 7.51 -5.52
CA ASP A 135 15.73 7.34 -6.81
C ASP A 135 14.91 7.93 -7.98
N ALA A 136 13.59 7.80 -7.93
CA ALA A 136 12.68 8.39 -8.91
C ALA A 136 12.79 9.93 -8.91
N PHE A 137 12.88 10.55 -7.74
CA PHE A 137 13.04 12.00 -7.66
C PHE A 137 14.44 12.46 -8.08
N VAL A 138 15.50 11.72 -7.73
CA VAL A 138 16.87 11.99 -8.18
C VAL A 138 16.97 11.95 -9.71
N ALA A 139 16.29 11.00 -10.36
CA ALA A 139 16.27 10.89 -11.81
C ALA A 139 15.54 12.03 -12.53
N ARG A 140 14.67 12.78 -11.83
CA ARG A 140 13.81 13.84 -12.41
C ARG A 140 14.33 15.24 -12.11
N SER A 141 15.58 15.50 -12.52
CA SER A 141 16.23 16.81 -12.35
C SER A 141 15.51 17.97 -13.06
N ASP A 142 14.59 17.68 -13.98
CA ASP A 142 13.70 18.65 -14.62
C ASP A 142 12.60 19.16 -13.67
N LEU A 143 12.15 18.34 -12.70
CA LEU A 143 11.11 18.66 -11.73
C LEU A 143 11.66 18.93 -10.32
N ILE A 144 12.76 18.26 -9.97
CA ILE A 144 13.32 18.21 -8.63
C ILE A 144 14.70 18.87 -8.65
N SER A 145 14.89 19.90 -7.83
CA SER A 145 16.18 20.57 -7.70
C SER A 145 17.11 19.80 -6.79
N SER A 146 16.56 19.16 -5.75
CA SER A 146 17.29 18.33 -4.79
C SER A 146 16.35 17.29 -4.18
N ALA A 147 16.76 16.03 -4.16
CA ALA A 147 16.14 14.97 -3.38
C ALA A 147 17.19 14.44 -2.41
N ILE A 148 16.91 14.47 -1.11
CA ILE A 148 17.88 14.09 -0.07
C ILE A 148 17.27 12.99 0.79
N LEU A 149 18.01 11.91 1.02
CA LEU A 149 17.70 10.87 2.01
C LEU A 149 18.50 11.17 3.29
N TRP A 150 17.83 11.54 4.38
CA TRP A 150 18.51 11.97 5.61
C TRP A 150 17.58 11.95 6.83
N GLY A 151 18.17 11.88 8.03
CA GLY A 151 17.44 11.91 9.29
C GLY A 151 18.32 11.46 10.46
N PRO A 152 17.73 10.90 11.53
CA PRO A 152 18.48 10.43 12.70
C PRO A 152 19.65 9.50 12.35
N ASP A 153 20.77 9.70 13.04
CA ASP A 153 22.02 8.93 12.92
C ASP A 153 22.72 8.97 11.54
N PHE A 154 22.22 9.75 10.58
CA PHE A 154 22.99 10.13 9.40
C PHE A 154 24.09 11.15 9.76
N ASP A 155 25.13 11.22 8.94
CA ASP A 155 26.23 12.16 9.13
C ASP A 155 25.70 13.59 9.26
N GLY A 156 26.19 14.33 10.26
CA GLY A 156 25.78 15.71 10.57
C GLY A 156 24.48 15.84 11.37
N TRP A 157 23.77 14.75 11.68
CA TRP A 157 22.64 14.77 12.61
C TRP A 157 23.11 14.95 14.06
N LYS A 158 22.47 15.84 14.81
CA LYS A 158 22.76 16.14 16.22
C LYS A 158 21.56 15.77 17.09
N LYS A 159 21.76 14.86 18.05
CA LYS A 159 20.69 14.28 18.89
C LYS A 159 20.07 15.29 19.85
N GLU A 160 20.82 16.32 20.20
CA GLU A 160 20.42 17.41 21.08
C GLU A 160 19.60 18.50 20.38
N LEU A 161 19.54 18.49 19.04
CA LEU A 161 18.78 19.45 18.24
C LEU A 161 17.44 18.86 17.82
N SER A 162 16.41 19.70 17.71
CA SER A 162 15.15 19.32 17.06
C SER A 162 15.36 19.06 15.56
N LEU A 163 14.37 18.46 14.89
CA LEU A 163 14.36 18.27 13.44
C LEU A 163 14.56 19.60 12.68
N THR A 164 13.84 20.65 13.07
CA THR A 164 13.94 21.99 12.43
C THR A 164 15.34 22.59 12.62
N GLN A 165 15.91 22.48 13.82
CA GLN A 165 17.27 22.94 14.13
C GLN A 165 18.32 22.14 13.35
N ASN A 166 18.17 20.83 13.23
CA ASN A 166 19.03 19.96 12.43
C ASN A 166 19.01 20.37 10.95
N ILE A 167 17.82 20.62 10.38
CA ILE A 167 17.66 21.08 9.00
C ILE A 167 18.35 22.44 8.81
N ALA A 168 18.09 23.41 9.70
CA ALA A 168 18.71 24.73 9.61
C ALA A 168 20.23 24.66 9.73
N HIS A 169 20.74 23.83 10.65
CA HIS A 169 22.17 23.67 10.86
C HIS A 169 22.88 23.05 9.65
N ARG A 170 22.29 22.02 9.03
CA ARG A 170 22.89 21.30 7.90
C ARG A 170 22.71 22.01 6.57
N PHE A 171 21.52 22.56 6.33
CA PHE A 171 21.12 23.10 5.01
C PHE A 171 20.97 24.62 4.98
N GLY A 172 21.31 25.29 6.09
CA GLY A 172 21.37 26.76 6.21
C GLY A 172 20.02 27.44 6.47
N SER A 173 18.89 26.73 6.38
CA SER A 173 17.55 27.31 6.61
C SER A 173 16.54 26.23 6.96
N THR A 174 15.60 26.53 7.87
CA THR A 174 14.41 25.70 8.15
C THR A 174 13.46 25.60 6.94
N HIS A 175 13.62 26.48 5.95
CA HIS A 175 12.82 26.55 4.73
C HIS A 175 13.50 25.90 3.52
N HIS A 176 14.57 25.14 3.73
CA HIS A 176 15.35 24.57 2.62
C HIS A 176 14.51 23.63 1.73
N PHE A 177 13.59 22.87 2.34
CA PHE A 177 12.77 21.88 1.64
C PHE A 177 11.37 22.42 1.36
N ASP A 178 10.81 22.05 0.21
CA ASP A 178 9.41 22.31 -0.16
C ASP A 178 8.48 21.23 0.39
N ALA A 179 8.99 20.01 0.49
CA ALA A 179 8.25 18.85 0.95
C ALA A 179 9.15 17.86 1.69
N VAL A 180 8.54 17.11 2.59
CA VAL A 180 9.20 16.06 3.39
C VAL A 180 8.34 14.81 3.31
N LEU A 181 8.88 13.76 2.68
CA LEU A 181 8.32 12.42 2.71
C LEU A 181 8.81 11.73 3.97
N VAL A 182 7.90 11.52 4.93
CA VAL A 182 8.25 10.97 6.25
C VAL A 182 8.08 9.46 6.20
N TYR A 183 9.16 8.72 6.41
CA TYR A 183 9.05 7.29 6.62
C TYR A 183 8.54 7.00 8.02
N PHE A 184 7.39 6.34 8.10
CA PHE A 184 6.81 5.95 9.37
C PHE A 184 6.14 4.58 9.30
N ASN A 185 6.85 3.57 9.80
CA ASN A 185 6.33 2.21 9.90
C ASN A 185 5.75 1.94 11.30
N ASN A 186 4.43 2.02 11.40
CA ASN A 186 3.66 1.72 12.63
C ASN A 186 3.99 0.35 13.23
N ASP A 187 4.26 -0.64 12.38
CA ASP A 187 4.48 -2.00 12.85
C ASP A 187 5.83 -2.07 13.59
N GLN A 188 6.87 -1.39 13.08
CA GLN A 188 8.17 -1.29 13.76
C GLN A 188 8.09 -0.54 15.09
N VAL A 189 7.31 0.53 15.16
CA VAL A 189 7.11 1.30 16.41
C VAL A 189 6.48 0.44 17.51
N LYS A 190 5.45 -0.34 17.15
CA LYS A 190 4.78 -1.24 18.09
C LYS A 190 5.74 -2.32 18.61
N PHE A 191 6.61 -2.84 17.75
CA PHE A 191 7.61 -3.83 18.14
C PHE A 191 8.75 -3.25 18.98
N LEU A 192 9.15 -2.00 18.72
CA LEU A 192 10.26 -1.34 19.42
C LEU A 192 9.85 -0.57 20.69
N HIS A 193 8.56 -0.51 21.01
CA HIS A 193 8.00 0.24 22.16
C HIS A 193 8.45 1.72 22.22
N ILE A 194 8.67 2.33 21.06
CA ILE A 194 9.11 3.73 20.98
C ILE A 194 7.90 4.64 21.12
N ASP A 195 7.95 5.60 22.05
CA ASP A 195 6.97 6.69 22.07
C ASP A 195 7.21 7.60 20.86
N THR A 196 6.29 7.59 19.90
CA THR A 196 6.40 8.36 18.67
C THR A 196 5.92 9.80 18.81
N LYS A 197 5.27 10.16 19.92
CA LYS A 197 4.72 11.51 20.09
C LYS A 197 5.78 12.61 20.04
N PRO A 198 6.97 12.47 20.67
CA PRO A 198 8.03 13.45 20.51
C PRO A 198 8.51 13.59 19.06
N TRP A 199 8.54 12.49 18.30
CA TRP A 199 8.91 12.52 16.89
C TRP A 199 7.87 13.25 16.04
N PHE A 200 6.59 12.93 16.20
CA PHE A 200 5.50 13.58 15.46
C PHE A 200 5.40 15.08 15.80
N ALA A 201 5.65 15.47 17.04
CA ALA A 201 5.70 16.87 17.43
C ALA A 201 6.78 17.65 16.66
N GLN A 202 7.97 17.06 16.46
CA GLN A 202 9.03 17.66 15.66
C GLN A 202 8.68 17.76 14.17
N VAL A 203 8.01 16.75 13.60
CA VAL A 203 7.51 16.81 12.22
C VAL A 203 6.45 17.90 12.06
N LYS A 204 5.54 18.03 13.04
CA LYS A 204 4.54 19.10 13.07
C LYS A 204 5.18 20.48 13.17
N GLU A 205 6.19 20.64 14.02
CA GLU A 205 6.96 21.88 14.14
C GLU A 205 7.53 22.30 12.78
N LEU A 206 8.11 21.36 12.02
CA LEU A 206 8.61 21.61 10.67
C LEU A 206 7.52 22.09 9.71
N SER A 207 6.32 21.48 9.76
CA SER A 207 5.18 21.93 8.94
C SER A 207 4.72 23.36 9.26
N GLN A 208 4.83 23.78 10.53
CA GLN A 208 4.35 25.07 11.02
C GLN A 208 5.38 26.19 10.81
N GLN A 209 6.66 25.90 11.06
CA GLN A 209 7.75 26.86 10.91
C GLN A 209 8.28 26.96 9.48
N GLY A 210 8.13 25.92 8.67
CA GLY A 210 8.76 25.79 7.35
C GLY A 210 8.17 26.65 6.23
N ASN A 211 7.29 27.62 6.48
CA ASN A 211 6.61 28.40 5.45
C ASN A 211 5.86 27.52 4.43
N GLY A 212 5.09 26.55 4.94
CA GLY A 212 4.26 25.68 4.08
C GLY A 212 4.99 24.46 3.50
N VAL A 213 5.94 23.87 4.24
CA VAL A 213 6.51 22.55 3.92
C VAL A 213 5.38 21.52 3.85
N VAL A 214 5.30 20.79 2.74
CA VAL A 214 4.32 19.70 2.58
C VAL A 214 4.82 18.45 3.29
N ILE A 215 4.08 17.97 4.28
CA ILE A 215 4.37 16.71 4.98
C ILE A 215 3.63 15.58 4.28
N ILE A 216 4.38 14.62 3.76
CA ILE A 216 3.86 13.52 2.94
C ILE A 216 3.97 12.20 3.71
N ASP A 217 2.89 11.43 3.77
CA ASP A 217 2.94 9.99 4.07
C ASP A 217 2.64 9.17 2.81
N ARG A 218 3.41 8.09 2.62
CA ARG A 218 3.13 7.02 1.67
C ARG A 218 3.03 5.71 2.44
N PRO A 219 1.85 5.37 2.97
CA PRO A 219 1.67 4.14 3.71
C PRO A 219 1.59 2.94 2.77
N HIS A 220 2.10 1.77 3.19
CA HIS A 220 1.86 0.50 2.50
C HIS A 220 0.37 0.11 2.53
N GLU A 221 -0.23 0.29 3.70
CA GLU A 221 -1.65 0.03 3.96
C GLU A 221 -2.10 0.92 5.13
N MET A 222 -3.38 1.27 5.14
CA MET A 222 -3.98 2.23 6.06
C MET A 222 -5.16 1.66 6.86
N ARG A 223 -5.43 0.35 6.76
CA ARG A 223 -6.47 -0.41 7.47
C ARG A 223 -6.74 0.07 8.90
N ASP A 224 -8.02 0.03 9.28
CA ASP A 224 -8.52 0.27 10.64
C ASP A 224 -8.07 1.60 11.24
N MET A 225 -7.95 2.65 10.41
CA MET A 225 -7.52 3.98 10.82
C MET A 225 -6.15 4.00 11.54
N ARG A 226 -5.29 3.00 11.32
CA ARG A 226 -4.01 2.84 12.04
C ARG A 226 -3.06 4.03 11.90
N LYS A 227 -3.21 4.86 10.87
CA LYS A 227 -2.38 6.06 10.61
C LYS A 227 -2.98 7.35 11.16
N ALA A 228 -4.19 7.32 11.73
CA ALA A 228 -4.91 8.51 12.16
C ALA A 228 -4.15 9.35 13.21
N GLU A 229 -3.51 8.68 14.18
CA GLU A 229 -2.70 9.37 15.19
C GLU A 229 -1.52 10.10 14.56
N PHE A 230 -0.79 9.44 13.65
CA PHE A 230 0.31 10.07 12.91
C PHE A 230 -0.17 11.29 12.13
N TYR A 231 -1.28 11.16 11.39
CA TYR A 231 -1.80 12.26 10.56
C TYR A 231 -2.20 13.48 11.39
N SER A 232 -2.79 13.25 12.57
CA SER A 232 -3.17 14.32 13.48
C SER A 232 -1.95 14.96 14.16
N LEU A 233 -1.04 14.14 14.71
CA LEU A 233 0.07 14.64 15.53
C LEU A 233 1.20 15.23 14.70
N ALA A 234 1.48 14.70 13.51
CA ALA A 234 2.52 15.20 12.62
C ALA A 234 2.02 16.25 11.61
N ASN A 235 0.71 16.56 11.61
CA ASN A 235 0.09 17.50 10.69
C ASN A 235 0.36 17.14 9.21
N VAL A 236 0.14 15.86 8.85
CA VAL A 236 0.31 15.37 7.48
C VAL A 236 -0.62 16.14 6.55
N SER A 237 -0.08 16.63 5.43
CA SER A 237 -0.80 17.48 4.47
C SER A 237 -0.97 16.85 3.10
N LEU A 238 -0.21 15.79 2.78
CA LEU A 238 -0.39 14.95 1.60
C LEU A 238 -0.34 13.47 1.99
N VAL A 239 -1.33 12.69 1.58
CA VAL A 239 -1.34 11.23 1.76
C VAL A 239 -1.38 10.56 0.40
N LEU A 240 -0.44 9.64 0.16
CA LEU A 240 -0.29 8.89 -1.10
C LEU A 240 -0.60 7.42 -0.85
N ALA A 241 -1.88 7.04 -0.89
CA ALA A 241 -2.31 5.69 -0.55
C ALA A 241 -2.39 4.78 -1.78
N PRO A 242 -1.83 3.55 -1.73
CA PRO A 242 -1.89 2.61 -2.85
C PRO A 242 -3.29 2.03 -3.09
N TYR A 243 -4.19 2.11 -2.10
CA TYR A 243 -5.51 1.53 -2.16
C TYR A 243 -6.59 2.60 -1.96
N ALA A 244 -7.32 2.91 -3.02
CA ALA A 244 -8.39 3.92 -2.99
C ALA A 244 -9.45 3.67 -1.91
N TYR A 245 -9.78 2.40 -1.66
CA TYR A 245 -10.80 2.05 -0.66
C TYR A 245 -10.45 2.56 0.74
N GLU A 246 -9.19 2.44 1.16
CA GLU A 246 -8.77 2.86 2.50
C GLU A 246 -8.86 4.37 2.69
N LEU A 247 -8.79 5.16 1.61
CA LEU A 247 -8.92 6.62 1.71
C LEU A 247 -10.31 7.08 2.14
N PHE A 248 -11.36 6.28 1.91
CA PHE A 248 -12.72 6.67 2.28
C PHE A 248 -12.89 6.78 3.79
N ASP A 249 -12.25 5.91 4.57
CA ASP A 249 -12.31 5.96 6.04
C ASP A 249 -11.61 7.22 6.57
N TYR A 250 -10.49 7.60 5.96
CA TYR A 250 -9.70 8.77 6.36
C TYR A 250 -10.33 10.07 5.90
N ARG A 251 -11.10 10.04 4.81
CA ARG A 251 -11.69 11.23 4.22
C ARG A 251 -12.54 12.01 5.21
N ALA A 252 -13.38 11.34 5.99
CA ALA A 252 -14.26 12.00 6.94
C ALA A 252 -13.51 12.85 7.98
N GLN A 253 -12.31 12.42 8.37
CA GLN A 253 -11.53 13.07 9.42
C GLN A 253 -10.44 14.01 8.88
N PHE A 254 -9.84 13.68 7.73
CA PHE A 254 -8.60 14.33 7.29
C PHE A 254 -8.73 15.11 5.99
N SER A 255 -9.86 15.07 5.27
CA SER A 255 -9.97 15.75 3.96
C SER A 255 -9.98 17.28 4.06
N SER A 256 -10.21 17.87 5.23
CA SER A 256 -10.05 19.31 5.47
C SER A 256 -8.61 19.69 5.83
N GLN A 257 -7.84 18.75 6.37
CA GLN A 257 -6.44 18.95 6.80
C GLN A 257 -5.46 18.65 5.66
N ALA A 258 -5.69 17.55 4.94
CA ALA A 258 -4.78 16.97 3.97
C ALA A 258 -5.42 16.81 2.59
N LEU A 259 -4.57 16.66 1.58
CA LEU A 259 -4.95 16.10 0.29
C LEU A 259 -4.74 14.59 0.32
N LEU A 260 -5.81 13.83 0.19
CA LEU A 260 -5.79 12.36 0.19
C LEU A 260 -5.78 11.86 -1.25
N VAL A 261 -4.73 11.19 -1.69
CA VAL A 261 -4.57 10.80 -3.09
C VAL A 261 -4.39 9.30 -3.23
N HIS A 262 -5.21 8.71 -4.09
CA HIS A 262 -5.01 7.34 -4.53
C HIS A 262 -3.83 7.31 -5.51
N GLN A 263 -2.74 6.71 -5.07
CA GLN A 263 -1.51 6.61 -5.82
C GLN A 263 -0.99 5.17 -5.77
N PRO A 264 -1.35 4.35 -6.78
CA PRO A 264 -1.05 2.93 -6.84
C PRO A 264 0.43 2.60 -6.71
N HIS A 265 0.68 1.31 -6.60
CA HIS A 265 2.01 0.73 -6.69
C HIS A 265 2.68 1.12 -8.01
N PHE A 266 3.81 1.82 -7.92
CA PHE A 266 4.70 2.10 -9.05
C PHE A 266 5.74 0.99 -9.20
N ILE A 267 6.44 0.98 -10.34
CA ILE A 267 7.41 -0.05 -10.69
C ILE A 267 8.75 0.53 -11.14
N ASP A 268 9.85 -0.06 -10.64
CA ASP A 268 11.18 0.18 -11.18
C ASP A 268 11.40 -0.68 -12.42
N LYS A 269 11.47 0.00 -13.57
CA LYS A 269 11.74 -0.63 -14.86
C LYS A 269 13.11 -1.30 -14.88
N LYS A 270 14.12 -0.82 -14.15
CA LYS A 270 15.47 -1.40 -14.16
C LYS A 270 15.50 -2.81 -13.59
N ILE A 271 14.59 -3.11 -12.66
CA ILE A 271 14.50 -4.39 -11.98
C ILE A 271 13.54 -5.33 -12.71
N PHE A 272 12.35 -4.82 -13.05
CA PHE A 272 11.25 -5.67 -13.47
C PHE A 272 11.03 -5.69 -14.97
N TYR A 273 11.70 -4.87 -15.78
CA TYR A 273 11.46 -4.91 -17.22
C TYR A 273 12.17 -6.10 -17.87
N HIS A 274 11.36 -6.97 -18.45
CA HIS A 274 11.82 -8.03 -19.35
C HIS A 274 10.99 -7.97 -20.63
N PRO A 275 11.60 -7.96 -21.82
CA PRO A 275 10.86 -7.95 -23.08
C PRO A 275 9.82 -9.08 -23.14
N VAL A 276 8.64 -8.74 -23.64
CA VAL A 276 7.63 -9.75 -23.97
C VAL A 276 8.07 -10.46 -25.24
N GLY A 277 7.95 -11.79 -25.25
CA GLY A 277 8.40 -12.64 -26.36
C GLY A 277 9.78 -13.27 -26.19
N ASP A 278 10.58 -12.82 -25.21
CA ASP A 278 11.83 -13.51 -24.86
C ASP A 278 11.56 -14.96 -24.40
N PRO A 279 12.51 -15.89 -24.61
CA PRO A 279 12.37 -17.27 -24.16
C PRO A 279 12.12 -17.35 -22.64
N ARG A 280 10.97 -17.91 -22.27
CA ARG A 280 10.51 -18.08 -20.89
C ARG A 280 10.49 -19.57 -20.53
N PRO A 281 11.54 -20.09 -19.88
CA PRO A 281 11.66 -21.53 -19.62
C PRO A 281 10.66 -22.04 -18.58
N GLU A 282 10.14 -21.18 -17.70
CA GLU A 282 9.22 -21.59 -16.65
C GLU A 282 7.76 -21.40 -17.11
N ASP A 283 6.92 -22.41 -16.93
CA ASP A 283 5.52 -22.32 -17.35
C ASP A 283 4.71 -21.37 -16.46
N ILE A 284 4.73 -21.61 -15.15
CA ILE A 284 3.92 -20.87 -14.17
C ILE A 284 4.75 -20.56 -12.94
N ILE A 285 4.65 -19.31 -12.46
CA ILE A 285 5.16 -18.88 -11.16
C ILE A 285 4.02 -18.34 -10.30
N ILE A 286 4.06 -18.63 -9.01
CA ILE A 286 3.30 -17.91 -7.99
C ILE A 286 4.27 -17.35 -6.96
N ALA A 287 4.07 -16.10 -6.56
CA ALA A 287 5.05 -15.40 -5.73
C ALA A 287 4.43 -14.57 -4.60
N GLY A 288 5.16 -14.48 -3.49
CA GLY A 288 4.82 -13.63 -2.36
C GLY A 288 4.37 -14.39 -1.11
N ASP A 289 3.68 -13.69 -0.21
CA ASP A 289 3.16 -14.26 1.03
C ASP A 289 1.97 -15.18 0.75
N LEU A 290 1.97 -16.36 1.38
CA LEU A 290 0.94 -17.40 1.28
C LEU A 290 0.07 -17.48 2.53
N GLY A 291 0.18 -16.49 3.43
CA GLY A 291 -0.59 -16.41 4.66
C GLY A 291 -2.08 -16.12 4.46
N ALA A 292 -2.80 -16.00 5.58
CA ALA A 292 -4.26 -15.85 5.62
C ALA A 292 -4.80 -14.60 4.92
N PHE A 293 -3.96 -13.63 4.58
CA PHE A 293 -4.37 -12.45 3.81
C PHE A 293 -4.62 -12.75 2.34
N TYR A 294 -4.19 -13.92 1.84
CA TYR A 294 -4.21 -14.29 0.43
C TYR A 294 -4.78 -15.69 0.21
N PRO A 295 -6.06 -15.94 0.56
CA PRO A 295 -6.64 -17.29 0.53
C PRO A 295 -6.58 -17.92 -0.86
N PHE A 296 -6.82 -17.15 -1.93
CA PHE A 296 -6.72 -17.67 -3.29
C PHE A 296 -5.29 -18.05 -3.67
N ARG A 297 -4.30 -17.26 -3.23
CA ARG A 297 -2.87 -17.55 -3.47
C ARG A 297 -2.45 -18.83 -2.78
N ALA A 298 -2.87 -19.03 -1.53
CA ALA A 298 -2.60 -20.25 -0.78
C ALA A 298 -3.15 -21.48 -1.50
N ARG A 299 -4.41 -21.41 -1.97
CA ARG A 299 -5.03 -22.48 -2.76
C ARG A 299 -4.23 -22.80 -4.04
N LEU A 300 -3.86 -21.79 -4.82
CA LEU A 300 -3.08 -21.99 -6.05
C LEU A 300 -1.69 -22.58 -5.77
N ALA A 301 -1.04 -22.16 -4.69
CA ALA A 301 0.22 -22.73 -4.23
C ALA A 301 0.07 -24.20 -3.81
N ASP A 302 -1.04 -24.57 -3.17
CA ASP A 302 -1.32 -25.96 -2.80
C ASP A 302 -1.55 -26.84 -4.04
N MET A 303 -2.19 -26.32 -5.09
CA MET A 303 -2.29 -27.03 -6.37
C MET A 303 -0.90 -27.32 -6.98
N ILE A 304 0.03 -26.37 -6.88
CA ILE A 304 1.43 -26.56 -7.33
C ILE A 304 2.15 -27.60 -6.47
N ARG A 305 2.06 -27.51 -5.13
CA ARG A 305 2.67 -28.48 -4.20
C ARG A 305 2.16 -29.90 -4.44
N ASN A 306 0.85 -30.03 -4.69
CA ASN A 306 0.19 -31.29 -4.99
C ASN A 306 0.37 -31.76 -6.43
N LYS A 307 1.13 -31.01 -7.26
CA LYS A 307 1.44 -31.31 -8.66
C LYS A 307 0.19 -31.42 -9.56
N THR A 308 -0.94 -30.82 -9.15
CA THR A 308 -2.13 -30.72 -9.99
C THR A 308 -2.05 -29.53 -10.93
N LEU A 309 -1.22 -28.54 -10.61
CA LEU A 309 -0.88 -27.41 -11.47
C LEU A 309 0.65 -27.38 -11.69
N PRO A 310 1.15 -27.30 -12.94
CA PRO A 310 2.58 -27.12 -13.16
C PRO A 310 2.99 -25.74 -12.68
N GLY A 311 4.21 -25.62 -12.15
CA GLY A 311 4.78 -24.35 -11.73
C GLY A 311 5.63 -24.47 -10.49
N TRP A 312 6.05 -23.33 -9.98
CA TRP A 312 6.86 -23.26 -8.78
C TRP A 312 6.50 -22.04 -7.93
N ILE A 313 6.88 -22.10 -6.66
CA ILE A 313 6.51 -21.12 -5.64
C ILE A 313 7.75 -20.30 -5.29
N ARG A 314 7.68 -18.98 -5.49
CA ARG A 314 8.71 -18.03 -5.07
C ARG A 314 8.31 -17.34 -3.78
N GLY A 315 9.11 -17.51 -2.72
CA GLY A 315 8.92 -16.77 -1.47
C GLY A 315 9.04 -15.26 -1.69
N HIS A 316 8.32 -14.46 -0.87
CA HIS A 316 8.42 -13.00 -0.92
C HIS A 316 9.86 -12.54 -0.64
N PRO A 317 10.43 -11.62 -1.43
CA PRO A 317 11.75 -11.07 -1.12
C PRO A 317 11.66 -10.20 0.14
N GLY A 318 12.72 -10.18 0.94
CA GLY A 318 13.04 -9.13 1.91
C GLY A 318 11.95 -8.67 2.89
N TYR A 319 11.55 -9.54 3.83
CA TYR A 319 11.33 -9.13 5.23
C TYR A 319 11.68 -10.32 6.12
N GLU A 320 12.63 -10.15 7.04
CA GLU A 320 12.65 -10.97 8.24
C GLU A 320 11.62 -10.38 9.20
N ASP A 321 10.88 -11.25 9.91
CA ASP A 321 10.05 -10.84 11.03
C ASP A 321 10.95 -10.39 12.20
N ILE A 322 11.47 -9.16 12.11
CA ILE A 322 12.34 -8.57 13.12
C ILE A 322 11.45 -8.06 14.26
N LYS A 323 11.44 -8.77 15.39
CA LYS A 323 10.63 -8.34 16.56
C LYS A 323 11.35 -7.32 17.44
N SER A 324 12.66 -7.12 17.27
CA SER A 324 13.45 -6.10 17.97
C SER A 324 14.74 -5.79 17.22
N ALA A 325 15.33 -4.61 17.45
CA ALA A 325 16.59 -4.21 16.82
C ALA A 325 17.73 -5.22 17.04
N ASP A 326 17.79 -5.85 18.21
CA ASP A 326 18.82 -6.85 18.56
C ASP A 326 18.62 -8.21 17.86
N GLN A 327 17.39 -8.55 17.46
CA GLN A 327 17.08 -9.78 16.73
C GLN A 327 17.30 -9.66 15.22
N ARG A 328 17.65 -8.47 14.76
CA ARG A 328 17.90 -8.21 13.34
C ARG A 328 19.11 -9.00 12.86
N ASN A 329 18.94 -9.70 11.75
CA ASN A 329 20.07 -10.32 11.07
C ASN A 329 20.97 -9.26 10.44
N LYS A 330 22.09 -8.96 11.11
CA LYS A 330 23.10 -8.00 10.64
C LYS A 330 23.73 -8.35 9.29
N LYS A 331 23.49 -9.57 8.77
CA LYS A 331 23.93 -9.97 7.43
C LYS A 331 22.97 -9.53 6.33
N ILE A 332 21.76 -9.10 6.66
CA ILE A 332 20.84 -8.53 5.68
C ILE A 332 21.11 -7.03 5.60
N THR A 333 21.61 -6.58 4.46
CA THR A 333 21.82 -5.17 4.15
C THR A 333 20.85 -4.73 3.04
N ALA A 334 20.70 -3.42 2.84
CA ALA A 334 19.93 -2.88 1.73
C ALA A 334 20.42 -3.41 0.38
N GLU A 335 21.74 -3.54 0.18
CA GLU A 335 22.28 -4.10 -1.07
C GLU A 335 21.86 -5.55 -1.30
N ILE A 336 21.82 -6.37 -0.25
CA ILE A 336 21.37 -7.76 -0.34
C ILE A 336 19.87 -7.83 -0.62
N GLN A 337 19.07 -6.98 0.02
CA GLN A 337 17.63 -6.93 -0.24
C GLN A 337 17.32 -6.44 -1.66
N GLU A 338 18.11 -5.50 -2.18
CA GLU A 338 17.98 -5.04 -3.57
C GLU A 338 18.35 -6.15 -4.54
N GLN A 339 19.42 -6.90 -4.26
CA GLN A 339 19.76 -8.08 -5.08
C GLN A 339 18.66 -9.14 -5.03
N GLN A 340 18.06 -9.41 -3.86
CA GLN A 340 16.91 -10.32 -3.76
C GLN A 340 15.73 -9.85 -4.61
N LEU A 341 15.54 -8.53 -4.75
CA LEU A 341 14.50 -7.94 -5.58
C LEU A 341 14.83 -8.06 -7.07
N VAL A 342 16.09 -7.87 -7.46
CA VAL A 342 16.59 -8.14 -8.82
C VAL A 342 16.39 -9.61 -9.19
N ASP A 343 16.75 -10.54 -8.30
CA ASP A 343 16.53 -11.97 -8.51
C ASP A 343 15.03 -12.28 -8.65
N PHE A 344 14.20 -11.64 -7.83
CA PHE A 344 12.74 -11.77 -7.91
C PHE A 344 12.17 -11.23 -9.23
N GLY A 345 12.68 -10.11 -9.75
CA GLY A 345 12.33 -9.60 -11.08
C GLY A 345 12.72 -10.58 -12.19
N ASN A 346 13.95 -11.11 -12.13
CA ASN A 346 14.44 -12.12 -13.08
C ASN A 346 13.59 -13.39 -13.06
N ASP A 347 13.14 -13.85 -11.89
CA ASP A 347 12.25 -15.00 -11.75
C ASP A 347 10.92 -14.78 -12.50
N PHE A 348 10.34 -13.58 -12.43
CA PHE A 348 9.20 -13.21 -13.27
C PHE A 348 9.58 -13.15 -14.76
N GLY A 349 10.71 -12.56 -15.11
CA GLY A 349 11.20 -12.50 -16.50
C GLY A 349 11.33 -13.86 -17.18
N ARG A 350 11.53 -14.93 -16.40
CA ARG A 350 11.65 -16.32 -16.88
C ARG A 350 10.31 -17.07 -17.01
N ALA A 351 9.23 -16.57 -16.39
CA ALA A 351 7.95 -17.26 -16.38
C ALA A 351 7.04 -16.81 -17.54
N LYS A 352 6.29 -17.76 -18.12
CA LYS A 352 5.25 -17.48 -19.13
C LYS A 352 4.00 -16.88 -18.48
N ILE A 353 3.56 -17.45 -17.37
CA ILE A 353 2.38 -17.03 -16.61
C ILE A 353 2.77 -16.75 -15.16
N CYS A 354 2.36 -15.60 -14.64
CA CYS A 354 2.42 -15.30 -13.21
C CYS A 354 1.01 -15.34 -12.62
N LEU A 355 0.82 -16.13 -11.57
CA LEU A 355 -0.40 -16.16 -10.78
C LEU A 355 -0.40 -14.98 -9.82
N VAL A 356 -1.30 -14.03 -10.05
CA VAL A 356 -1.46 -12.82 -9.21
C VAL A 356 -2.82 -12.88 -8.53
N THR A 357 -2.87 -12.57 -7.23
CA THR A 357 -4.14 -12.55 -6.50
C THR A 357 -4.25 -11.29 -5.68
N ASP A 358 -5.48 -10.81 -5.49
CA ASP A 358 -5.77 -9.76 -4.53
C ASP A 358 -5.58 -10.25 -3.09
N SER A 359 -5.63 -9.32 -2.15
CA SER A 359 -5.79 -9.64 -0.73
C SER A 359 -7.24 -10.00 -0.41
N ARG A 360 -7.50 -10.52 0.78
CA ARG A 360 -8.86 -10.69 1.32
C ARG A 360 -9.70 -9.40 1.36
N TRP A 361 -9.09 -8.23 1.16
CA TRP A 361 -9.76 -6.93 1.03
C TRP A 361 -9.92 -6.45 -0.41
N GLY A 362 -9.59 -7.30 -1.39
CA GLY A 362 -9.69 -6.97 -2.81
C GLY A 362 -8.62 -6.02 -3.33
N TYR A 363 -7.47 -5.92 -2.64
CA TYR A 363 -6.38 -5.02 -3.02
C TYR A 363 -5.61 -5.46 -4.25
N SER A 364 -5.35 -4.54 -5.17
CA SER A 364 -4.40 -4.71 -6.27
C SER A 364 -2.95 -4.64 -5.74
N VAL A 365 -2.49 -5.71 -5.09
CA VAL A 365 -1.14 -5.74 -4.50
C VAL A 365 -0.03 -5.57 -5.55
N GLN A 366 1.18 -5.23 -5.11
CA GLN A 366 2.31 -4.90 -5.98
C GLN A 366 2.61 -5.96 -7.05
N LYS A 367 2.32 -7.24 -6.79
CA LYS A 367 2.55 -8.35 -7.72
C LYS A 367 1.82 -8.20 -9.05
N TYR A 368 0.67 -7.51 -9.07
CA TYR A 368 -0.04 -7.19 -10.32
C TYR A 368 0.79 -6.33 -11.26
N VAL A 369 1.52 -5.34 -10.73
CA VAL A 369 2.34 -4.43 -11.53
C VAL A 369 3.73 -5.00 -11.79
N GLU A 370 4.31 -5.73 -10.83
CA GLU A 370 5.61 -6.39 -10.97
C GLU A 370 5.59 -7.44 -12.09
N ALA A 371 4.62 -8.36 -12.06
CA ALA A 371 4.54 -9.45 -13.04
C ALA A 371 4.22 -8.94 -14.46
N ALA A 372 3.34 -7.95 -14.57
CA ALA A 372 3.02 -7.31 -15.85
C ALA A 372 4.23 -6.56 -16.42
N ALA A 373 4.95 -5.79 -15.59
CA ALA A 373 6.18 -5.12 -16.01
C ALA A 373 7.27 -6.11 -16.46
N ALA A 374 7.31 -7.31 -15.87
CA ALA A 374 8.19 -8.42 -16.27
C ALA A 374 7.72 -9.18 -17.51
N GLY A 375 6.66 -8.72 -18.18
CA GLY A 375 6.18 -9.29 -19.43
C GLY A 375 5.56 -10.69 -19.27
N CYS A 376 5.19 -11.08 -18.04
CA CYS A 376 4.39 -12.27 -17.81
C CYS A 376 2.97 -12.05 -18.31
N LEU A 377 2.32 -13.11 -18.79
CA LEU A 377 0.87 -13.14 -18.74
C LEU A 377 0.44 -13.21 -17.28
N ILE A 378 -0.40 -12.27 -16.84
CA ILE A 378 -0.97 -12.30 -15.49
C ILE A 378 -2.31 -13.04 -15.49
N ALA A 379 -2.45 -14.02 -14.59
CA ALA A 379 -3.66 -14.81 -14.42
C ALA A 379 -4.07 -14.84 -12.94
N GLY A 380 -5.36 -14.68 -12.67
CA GLY A 380 -5.85 -14.56 -11.30
C GLY A 380 -7.13 -13.74 -11.18
N ASN A 381 -7.49 -13.34 -9.96
CA ASN A 381 -8.69 -12.56 -9.75
C ASN A 381 -8.48 -11.08 -10.05
N ILE A 382 -9.58 -10.42 -10.42
CA ILE A 382 -9.61 -9.00 -10.75
C ILE A 382 -9.78 -8.23 -9.44
N PRO A 383 -8.82 -7.37 -9.06
CA PRO A 383 -8.91 -6.60 -7.82
C PRO A 383 -10.04 -5.57 -7.91
N LEU A 384 -10.46 -5.01 -6.78
CA LEU A 384 -11.53 -4.01 -6.73
C LEU A 384 -11.17 -2.69 -7.41
N ASP A 385 -9.89 -2.44 -7.55
CA ASP A 385 -9.31 -1.22 -8.07
C ASP A 385 -8.88 -1.38 -9.54
N ARG A 386 -9.18 -0.39 -10.40
CA ARG A 386 -8.89 -0.40 -11.86
C ARG A 386 -9.47 -1.61 -12.62
N GLN A 387 -10.64 -2.11 -12.20
CA GLN A 387 -11.27 -3.31 -12.75
C GLN A 387 -11.32 -3.35 -14.28
N LYS A 388 -11.85 -2.33 -14.96
CA LYS A 388 -11.99 -2.38 -16.43
C LYS A 388 -10.66 -2.50 -17.17
N MET A 389 -9.58 -1.96 -16.59
CA MET A 389 -8.25 -2.13 -17.17
C MET A 389 -7.72 -3.53 -16.90
N PHE A 390 -7.86 -4.03 -15.67
CA PHE A 390 -7.46 -5.39 -15.34
C PHE A 390 -8.27 -6.46 -16.09
N GLU A 391 -9.57 -6.29 -16.34
CA GLU A 391 -10.39 -7.16 -17.18
C GLU A 391 -9.80 -7.38 -18.58
N LYS A 392 -9.20 -6.33 -19.16
CA LYS A 392 -8.58 -6.40 -20.48
C LYS A 392 -7.30 -7.23 -20.46
N VAL A 393 -6.48 -7.07 -19.42
CA VAL A 393 -5.10 -7.57 -19.39
C VAL A 393 -4.88 -8.83 -18.55
N ILE A 394 -5.78 -9.14 -17.62
CA ILE A 394 -5.75 -10.36 -16.79
C ILE A 394 -6.50 -11.50 -17.46
N VAL A 395 -5.99 -12.72 -17.29
CA VAL A 395 -6.78 -13.95 -17.47
C VAL A 395 -7.56 -14.20 -16.19
N PRO A 396 -8.88 -13.99 -16.19
CA PRO A 396 -9.65 -14.04 -14.95
C PRO A 396 -9.74 -15.47 -14.43
N LEU A 397 -9.33 -15.64 -13.18
CA LEU A 397 -9.52 -16.84 -12.37
C LEU A 397 -10.14 -16.40 -11.03
N SER A 398 -10.89 -17.29 -10.40
CA SER A 398 -11.55 -16.99 -9.12
C SER A 398 -11.25 -18.06 -8.07
N ASN A 399 -11.21 -17.65 -6.80
CA ASN A 399 -11.20 -18.59 -5.68
C ASN A 399 -12.46 -19.47 -5.62
N LYS A 400 -13.51 -19.13 -6.39
CA LYS A 400 -14.75 -19.91 -6.53
C LYS A 400 -14.76 -20.81 -7.77
N ASP A 401 -13.79 -20.68 -8.67
CA ASP A 401 -13.68 -21.59 -9.82
C ASP A 401 -13.28 -22.99 -9.34
N PRO A 402 -13.81 -24.08 -9.93
CA PRO A 402 -13.30 -25.41 -9.65
C PRO A 402 -11.88 -25.60 -10.19
N ASP A 403 -11.09 -26.47 -9.54
CA ASP A 403 -9.67 -26.71 -9.92
C ASP A 403 -9.52 -27.09 -11.40
N ASP A 404 -10.44 -27.91 -11.93
CA ASP A 404 -10.38 -28.38 -13.32
C ASP A 404 -10.55 -27.23 -14.33
N LYS A 405 -11.38 -26.22 -14.00
CA LYS A 405 -11.53 -25.01 -14.79
C LYS A 405 -10.23 -24.19 -14.76
N ILE A 406 -9.65 -23.99 -13.59
CA ILE A 406 -8.38 -23.25 -13.44
C ILE A 406 -7.28 -23.91 -14.29
N ILE A 407 -7.12 -25.23 -14.17
CA ILE A 407 -6.12 -26.00 -14.91
C ILE A 407 -6.35 -25.90 -16.43
N LYS A 408 -7.59 -26.14 -16.91
CA LYS A 408 -7.92 -26.04 -18.34
C LYS A 408 -7.66 -24.64 -18.90
N THR A 409 -7.98 -23.60 -18.14
CA THR A 409 -7.72 -22.22 -18.54
C THR A 409 -6.23 -21.96 -18.67
N LEU A 410 -5.42 -22.33 -17.67
CA LEU A 410 -3.97 -22.11 -17.69
C LEU A 410 -3.27 -22.93 -18.78
N ASP A 411 -3.65 -24.20 -18.95
CA ASP A 411 -3.13 -25.08 -20.00
C ASP A 411 -3.40 -24.53 -21.41
N TRP A 412 -4.58 -23.93 -21.63
CA TRP A 412 -4.88 -23.24 -22.88
C TRP A 412 -3.87 -22.12 -23.13
N TRP A 413 -3.64 -21.21 -22.17
CA TRP A 413 -2.68 -20.10 -22.34
C TRP A 413 -1.22 -20.54 -22.48
N LEU A 414 -0.85 -21.70 -21.92
CA LEU A 414 0.48 -22.29 -22.13
C LEU A 414 0.67 -22.82 -23.56
N LYS A 415 -0.41 -23.22 -24.23
CA LYS A 415 -0.41 -23.77 -25.61
C LYS A 415 -0.68 -22.73 -26.70
N HIS A 416 -1.07 -21.51 -26.33
CA HIS A 416 -1.47 -20.44 -27.24
C HIS A 416 -0.53 -19.23 -27.10
N ASP A 417 0.71 -19.40 -27.60
CA ASP A 417 1.80 -18.44 -27.42
C ASP A 417 1.46 -17.05 -27.98
N GLN A 418 0.84 -16.98 -29.16
CA GLN A 418 0.54 -15.70 -29.81
C GLN A 418 -0.44 -14.87 -28.98
N GLU A 419 -1.52 -15.49 -28.50
CA GLU A 419 -2.51 -14.86 -27.64
C GLU A 419 -1.87 -14.47 -26.31
N ARG A 420 -1.10 -15.37 -25.69
CA ARG A 420 -0.41 -15.12 -24.42
C ARG A 420 0.50 -13.90 -24.52
N ILE A 421 1.37 -13.86 -25.51
CA ILE A 421 2.34 -12.78 -25.75
C ILE A 421 1.59 -11.47 -26.01
N SER A 422 0.56 -11.47 -26.86
CA SER A 422 -0.25 -10.28 -27.15
C SER A 422 -0.88 -9.69 -25.88
N LYS A 423 -1.48 -10.54 -25.03
CA LYS A 423 -2.12 -10.10 -23.78
C LYS A 423 -1.10 -9.64 -22.73
N ALA A 424 0.05 -10.31 -22.62
CA ALA A 424 1.16 -9.89 -21.76
C ALA A 424 1.75 -8.54 -22.20
N GLN A 425 1.89 -8.30 -23.50
CA GLN A 425 2.34 -7.02 -24.05
C GLN A 425 1.39 -5.89 -23.67
N ALA A 426 0.08 -6.10 -23.85
CA ALA A 426 -0.93 -5.11 -23.47
C ALA A 426 -0.88 -4.78 -21.97
N ALA A 427 -0.63 -5.77 -21.11
CA ALA A 427 -0.42 -5.57 -19.67
C ALA A 427 0.83 -4.75 -19.39
N GLN A 428 1.97 -5.15 -19.96
CA GLN A 428 3.26 -4.50 -19.77
C GLN A 428 3.23 -3.04 -20.23
N ASP A 429 2.70 -2.78 -21.43
CA ASP A 429 2.59 -1.43 -21.99
C ASP A 429 1.75 -0.53 -21.10
N TRP A 430 0.60 -1.02 -20.64
CA TRP A 430 -0.24 -0.26 -19.74
C TRP A 430 0.49 0.08 -18.44
N ILE A 431 1.13 -0.90 -17.81
CA ILE A 431 1.80 -0.71 -16.52
C ILE A 431 2.99 0.24 -16.64
N LEU A 432 3.88 0.04 -17.62
CA LEU A 432 5.06 0.87 -17.80
C LEU A 432 4.72 2.32 -18.18
N ASN A 433 3.63 2.54 -18.90
CA ASN A 433 3.18 3.89 -19.26
C ASN A 433 2.43 4.60 -18.13
N SER A 434 1.83 3.86 -17.20
CA SER A 434 0.93 4.43 -16.18
C SER A 434 1.53 4.49 -14.78
N PHE A 435 2.47 3.60 -14.47
CA PHE A 435 2.96 3.37 -13.10
C PHE A 435 4.49 3.28 -13.03
N SER A 436 5.22 3.85 -13.98
CA SER A 436 6.68 3.97 -13.87
C SER A 436 7.10 4.90 -12.73
N MET A 437 8.35 4.76 -12.28
CA MET A 437 8.99 5.70 -11.36
C MET A 437 8.95 7.15 -11.87
N ASP A 438 9.16 7.37 -13.17
CA ASP A 438 9.09 8.70 -13.76
C ASP A 438 7.69 9.29 -13.62
N LYS A 439 6.66 8.46 -13.84
CA LYS A 439 5.27 8.87 -13.71
C LYS A 439 4.91 9.17 -12.25
N TYR A 440 5.37 8.32 -11.33
CA TYR A 440 5.25 8.54 -9.90
C TYR A 440 5.83 9.89 -9.48
N ALA A 441 7.08 10.19 -9.87
CA ALA A 441 7.75 11.43 -9.49
C ALA A 441 7.03 12.67 -10.05
N GLU A 442 6.55 12.59 -11.29
CA GLU A 442 5.73 13.63 -11.91
C GLU A 442 4.43 13.89 -11.13
N ASP A 443 3.72 12.81 -10.80
CA ASP A 443 2.43 12.89 -10.13
C ASP A 443 2.57 13.43 -8.70
N VAL A 444 3.59 13.00 -7.95
CA VAL A 444 3.87 13.55 -6.61
C VAL A 444 4.28 15.02 -6.67
N TRP A 445 5.11 15.41 -7.65
CA TRP A 445 5.46 16.82 -7.86
C TRP A 445 4.21 17.69 -8.07
N LYS A 446 3.26 17.23 -8.89
CA LYS A 446 1.97 17.92 -9.08
C LYS A 446 1.19 18.03 -7.78
N MET A 447 1.11 16.93 -7.02
CA MET A 447 0.35 16.88 -5.76
C MET A 447 0.92 17.81 -4.69
N ILE A 448 2.26 17.92 -4.58
CA ILE A 448 2.91 18.87 -3.67
C ILE A 448 2.47 20.29 -4.00
N TRP A 449 2.49 20.69 -5.28
CA TRP A 449 2.06 22.02 -5.68
C TRP A 449 0.60 22.31 -5.36
N LEU A 450 -0.30 21.35 -5.56
CA LEU A 450 -1.71 21.52 -5.19
C LEU A 450 -1.86 21.79 -3.69
N VAL A 451 -1.12 21.05 -2.86
CA VAL A 451 -1.15 21.26 -1.40
C VAL A 451 -0.61 22.64 -1.03
N LYS A 452 0.48 23.09 -1.67
CA LYS A 452 1.04 24.45 -1.51
C LYS A 452 0.06 25.54 -1.97
N GLU A 453 -0.76 25.26 -2.97
CA GLU A 453 -1.86 26.12 -3.45
C GLU A 453 -3.13 26.04 -2.56
N GLY A 454 -3.06 25.35 -1.43
CA GLY A 454 -4.16 25.24 -0.46
C GLY A 454 -5.19 24.17 -0.77
N GLN A 455 -4.97 23.33 -1.80
CA GLN A 455 -5.89 22.24 -2.11
C GLN A 455 -5.89 21.19 -1.02
N ARG A 456 -7.09 20.76 -0.62
CA ARG A 456 -7.38 19.70 0.35
C ARG A 456 -8.52 18.86 -0.19
N GLY A 457 -8.72 17.67 0.35
CA GLY A 457 -9.81 16.81 -0.07
C GLY A 457 -9.34 15.41 -0.42
N MET A 458 -9.93 14.82 -1.44
CA MET A 458 -9.56 13.50 -1.94
C MET A 458 -9.49 13.49 -3.48
N ILE A 459 -8.47 12.85 -4.04
CA ILE A 459 -8.27 12.66 -5.48
C ILE A 459 -8.13 11.17 -5.77
N LEU A 460 -8.95 10.68 -6.70
CA LEU A 460 -8.88 9.32 -7.23
C LEU A 460 -8.58 9.43 -8.74
N PRO A 461 -7.29 9.50 -9.14
CA PRO A 461 -6.92 9.79 -10.53
C PRO A 461 -7.05 8.57 -11.45
N TYR A 462 -7.27 7.38 -10.88
CA TYR A 462 -7.45 6.13 -11.60
C TYR A 462 -8.89 5.65 -11.49
N GLU A 463 -9.34 4.90 -12.50
CA GLU A 463 -10.67 4.30 -12.49
C GLU A 463 -10.87 3.43 -11.27
N PHE A 464 -11.96 3.68 -10.55
CA PHE A 464 -12.37 2.92 -9.39
C PHE A 464 -13.86 2.64 -9.51
N ASN A 465 -14.20 1.36 -9.67
CA ASN A 465 -15.59 0.94 -9.56
C ASN A 465 -15.95 0.92 -8.07
N PHE A 466 -17.03 1.61 -7.71
CA PHE A 466 -17.54 1.54 -6.34
C PHE A 466 -17.78 0.09 -5.97
N LEU A 467 -17.49 -0.23 -4.70
CA LEU A 467 -17.70 -1.56 -4.14
C LEU A 467 -19.10 -2.08 -4.53
N PRO A 468 -19.24 -3.38 -4.88
CA PRO A 468 -20.53 -4.02 -4.72
C PRO A 468 -21.05 -3.71 -3.30
N LYS A 469 -22.36 -3.54 -3.15
CA LYS A 469 -23.03 -3.11 -1.90
C LYS A 469 -22.54 -3.88 -0.66
N ASP A 470 -22.09 -5.10 -0.87
CA ASP A 470 -21.53 -5.99 0.13
C ASP A 470 -20.09 -6.32 -0.30
N LEU A 471 -19.12 -6.09 0.61
CA LEU A 471 -17.82 -6.75 0.51
C LEU A 471 -18.08 -8.27 0.47
N PRO A 472 -17.27 -9.09 -0.21
CA PRO A 472 -17.41 -10.53 -0.13
C PRO A 472 -17.49 -10.94 1.35
N GLU A 473 -18.58 -11.59 1.76
CA GLU A 473 -18.78 -12.07 3.14
C GLU A 473 -17.67 -13.05 3.57
N ASP A 474 -16.96 -13.59 2.58
CA ASP A 474 -15.95 -14.63 2.70
C ASP A 474 -14.54 -14.00 2.73
N GLY A 475 -14.14 -13.53 3.92
CA GLY A 475 -12.75 -13.20 4.25
C GLY A 475 -12.16 -14.17 5.27
#